data_AF-A0A536GZY8-F1
#
_entry.id   AF-A0A536GZY8-F1
#
_cell.length_a   1.000
_cell.length_b   1.000
_cell.length_c   1.000
_cell.angle_alpha   90.00
_cell.angle_beta   90.00
_cell.angle_gamma   90.00
#
_symmetry.space_group_name_H-M   'P 1'
#
loop_
_entity.id
_entity.type
_entity.pdbx_description
1 polymer ?
#
loop_
_entity_poly.entity_id
_entity_poly.type
_entity_poly.pdbx_seq_one_letter_code
_entity_poly.pdbx_strand_id
1 'polypeptide(L)'
;MTSLRTSSRQSGPTSPASRWRSSRAASSTTPSSSPSNNQALVTGTRPFAVVTDSTADLPDEWRTRYGIEVVPLKVIFGNETFRDRVDITDEQFFRRLSTATKLPTTSAPSPGEFADVYRRLARDHDGCISIHLGAQLSATVQAAQIGAQAVDGFRVQVIDSETVTMPIAFLCKVAAESESLEAARAAVEERVPKCRVLALLDTLRYLEMGGRLSRAQAMIGTMLDVKPLLLVADREIKPVERVRTRSRAITRMVEFLRGELPVEHVAVMHAQAPDEAETIAAGLRQDLPGQEIVIGEIGCVLGTHTGPKALGAVYIKK
;
A
#
# COMPACT_ATOMS: atom_id res chain seq x y z
N MET A 1 -61.75 39.89 -48.25
CA MET A 1 -61.74 41.32 -48.61
C MET A 1 -60.85 42.03 -47.57
N THR A 2 -59.54 42.11 -47.85
CA THR A 2 -58.75 43.36 -48.14
C THR A 2 -58.42 44.11 -46.82
N SER A 3 -57.20 44.42 -46.35
CA SER A 3 -55.92 44.87 -46.97
C SER A 3 -54.82 44.90 -45.86
N LEU A 4 -53.66 44.20 -45.97
CA LEU A 4 -52.26 44.67 -46.24
C LEU A 4 -51.62 45.67 -45.23
N ARG A 5 -50.57 45.24 -44.47
CA ARG A 5 -49.09 45.53 -44.56
C ARG A 5 -48.65 46.88 -43.90
N THR A 6 -47.52 47.09 -43.19
CA THR A 6 -46.17 46.46 -43.08
C THR A 6 -45.32 47.05 -41.92
N SER A 7 -44.45 46.21 -41.30
CA SER A 7 -43.04 46.37 -40.79
C SER A 7 -42.61 47.58 -39.88
N SER A 8 -41.60 47.56 -38.98
CA SER A 8 -40.39 46.74 -38.73
C SER A 8 -39.69 47.01 -37.35
N ARG A 9 -39.06 45.95 -36.77
CA ARG A 9 -37.76 45.76 -36.01
C ARG A 9 -37.29 46.69 -34.84
N GLN A 10 -37.04 46.13 -33.62
CA GLN A 10 -35.74 45.72 -32.94
C GLN A 10 -34.82 46.90 -32.49
N SER A 11 -34.12 47.00 -31.34
CA SER A 11 -33.65 46.11 -30.24
C SER A 11 -33.04 46.99 -29.10
N GLY A 12 -32.91 46.47 -27.85
CA GLY A 12 -32.52 47.18 -26.58
C GLY A 12 -31.03 47.58 -26.40
N PRO A 13 -30.38 47.58 -25.21
CA PRO A 13 -30.83 47.21 -23.84
C PRO A 13 -30.24 48.03 -22.63
N THR A 14 -30.54 47.57 -21.39
CA THR A 14 -29.76 47.63 -20.11
C THR A 14 -29.83 48.78 -19.07
N SER A 15 -30.28 48.38 -17.87
CA SER A 15 -29.83 48.64 -16.48
C SER A 15 -30.28 49.89 -15.69
N PRO A 16 -30.78 49.72 -14.44
CA PRO A 16 -30.82 50.79 -13.44
C PRO A 16 -29.81 50.56 -12.29
N ALA A 17 -29.15 51.65 -11.91
CA ALA A 17 -28.36 51.77 -10.68
C ALA A 17 -29.23 52.22 -9.50
N SER A 18 -28.93 51.73 -8.29
CA SER A 18 -28.97 52.48 -7.01
C SER A 18 -28.62 51.53 -5.86
N ARG A 19 -27.38 51.56 -5.33
CA ARG A 19 -26.97 52.29 -4.10
C ARG A 19 -27.93 52.16 -2.92
N TRP A 20 -27.55 51.37 -1.91
CA TRP A 20 -27.84 51.65 -0.51
C TRP A 20 -26.64 51.37 0.40
N ARG A 21 -26.62 52.12 1.50
CA ARG A 21 -25.50 52.49 2.38
C ARG A 21 -24.96 51.34 3.25
N SER A 22 -23.67 51.49 3.53
CA SER A 22 -22.86 50.82 4.54
C SER A 22 -23.33 51.07 5.97
N SER A 23 -23.37 50.01 6.77
CA SER A 23 -23.13 50.04 8.22
C SER A 23 -22.04 49.01 8.55
N ARG A 24 -20.99 49.48 9.23
CA ARG A 24 -19.83 48.69 9.67
C ARG A 24 -20.21 47.91 10.93
N ALA A 25 -20.13 46.58 10.88
CA ALA A 25 -20.00 45.73 12.05
C ALA A 25 -18.55 45.21 12.10
N ALA A 26 -17.92 45.37 13.25
CA ALA A 26 -16.55 44.96 13.50
C ALA A 26 -16.45 43.43 13.49
N SER A 27 -15.65 42.88 12.58
CA SER A 27 -15.28 41.48 12.52
C SER A 27 -14.15 41.21 13.52
N SER A 28 -14.46 40.47 14.59
CA SER A 28 -13.45 39.85 15.46
C SER A 28 -12.83 38.66 14.72
N THR A 29 -11.70 38.88 14.07
CA THR A 29 -10.84 37.83 13.52
C THR A 29 -10.06 37.17 14.65
N THR A 30 -10.55 36.02 15.12
CA THR A 30 -9.72 35.04 15.82
C THR A 30 -8.78 34.40 14.80
N PRO A 31 -7.46 34.30 15.06
CA PRO A 31 -6.57 33.58 14.16
C PRO A 31 -6.84 32.08 14.32
N SER A 32 -7.25 31.44 13.22
CA SER A 32 -7.27 29.97 13.12
C SER A 32 -5.83 29.46 13.16
N SER A 33 -5.38 29.00 14.32
CA SER A 33 -4.14 28.24 14.42
C SER A 33 -4.38 26.83 13.87
N SER A 34 -4.17 26.67 12.57
CA SER A 34 -3.93 25.36 11.98
C SER A 34 -2.73 24.73 12.70
N PRO A 35 -2.81 23.49 13.22
CA PRO A 35 -1.61 22.83 13.69
C PRO A 35 -0.73 22.57 12.48
N SER A 36 0.35 23.34 12.38
CA SER A 36 1.47 23.03 11.50
C SER A 36 1.95 21.64 11.84
N ASN A 37 1.64 20.66 10.97
CA ASN A 37 2.18 19.31 11.03
C ASN A 37 3.67 19.38 10.65
N ASN A 38 4.48 19.90 11.57
CA ASN A 38 5.92 19.97 11.43
C ASN A 38 6.51 18.62 11.88
N GLN A 39 6.21 17.57 11.13
CA GLN A 39 6.97 16.33 11.26
C GLN A 39 8.30 16.58 10.56
N ALA A 40 9.30 16.96 11.36
CA ALA A 40 10.67 17.12 10.90
C ALA A 40 11.06 15.90 10.06
N LEU A 41 11.63 16.15 8.87
CA LEU A 41 12.38 15.13 8.17
C LEU A 41 13.36 14.52 9.18
N VAL A 42 13.42 13.19 9.29
CA VAL A 42 14.45 12.52 10.10
C VAL A 42 15.78 12.74 9.37
N THR A 43 16.39 13.92 9.58
CA THR A 43 17.57 14.41 8.86
C THR A 43 18.89 14.11 9.57
N GLY A 44 18.88 13.22 10.56
CA GLY A 44 20.10 12.63 11.08
C GLY A 44 20.50 11.44 10.21
N THR A 45 21.76 11.37 9.77
CA THR A 45 22.34 10.14 9.22
C THR A 45 22.28 9.08 10.31
N ARG A 46 21.33 8.14 10.18
CA ARG A 46 21.19 7.02 11.13
C ARG A 46 22.42 6.11 11.02
N PRO A 47 22.90 5.55 12.14
CA PRO A 47 24.07 4.67 12.11
C PRO A 47 23.78 3.34 11.40
N PHE A 48 22.51 3.02 11.14
CA PHE A 48 22.11 1.83 10.40
C PHE A 48 21.18 2.16 9.22
N ALA A 49 21.21 1.31 8.20
CA ALA A 49 20.30 1.35 7.06
C ALA A 49 19.03 0.53 7.33
N VAL A 50 17.92 0.90 6.67
CA VAL A 50 16.70 0.10 6.61
C VAL A 50 16.52 -0.41 5.19
N VAL A 51 16.43 -1.72 5.03
CA VAL A 51 16.22 -2.39 3.75
C VAL A 51 14.91 -3.16 3.78
N THR A 52 14.20 -3.14 2.66
CA THR A 52 13.04 -4.00 2.42
C THR A 52 13.02 -4.50 0.99
N ASP A 53 11.96 -5.20 0.60
CA ASP A 53 11.74 -5.65 -0.77
C ASP A 53 10.53 -4.95 -1.40
N SER A 54 10.40 -5.04 -2.73
CA SER A 54 9.37 -4.27 -3.45
C SER A 54 7.93 -4.62 -3.07
N THR A 55 7.69 -5.77 -2.43
CA THR A 55 6.33 -6.16 -2.02
C THR A 55 5.85 -5.48 -0.74
N ALA A 56 6.68 -4.65 -0.11
CA ALA A 56 6.26 -3.75 0.96
C ALA A 56 5.25 -2.69 0.49
N ASP A 57 5.10 -2.51 -0.85
CA ASP A 57 4.24 -1.51 -1.48
C ASP A 57 4.47 -0.09 -0.93
N LEU A 58 5.70 0.18 -0.49
CA LEU A 58 6.11 1.42 0.15
C LEU A 58 5.86 2.62 -0.78
N PRO A 59 5.13 3.66 -0.32
CA PRO A 59 4.98 4.91 -1.06
C PRO A 59 6.34 5.55 -1.34
N ASP A 60 6.52 6.16 -2.52
CA ASP A 60 7.80 6.75 -2.89
C ASP A 60 8.22 7.87 -1.93
N GLU A 61 7.26 8.63 -1.42
CA GLU A 61 7.51 9.68 -0.42
C GLU A 61 8.10 9.10 0.88
N TRP A 62 7.73 7.86 1.26
CA TRP A 62 8.27 7.18 2.44
C TRP A 62 9.70 6.68 2.20
N ARG A 63 10.04 6.26 0.97
CA ARG A 63 11.41 5.88 0.61
C ARG A 63 12.37 7.02 0.88
N THR A 64 12.04 8.23 0.39
CA THR A 64 12.86 9.42 0.58
C THR A 64 12.83 9.88 2.04
N ARG A 65 11.63 9.99 2.63
CA ARG A 65 11.46 10.53 3.98
C ARG A 65 12.16 9.70 5.06
N TYR A 66 12.09 8.39 4.96
CA TYR A 66 12.65 7.47 5.95
C TYR A 66 13.95 6.81 5.47
N GLY A 67 14.51 7.22 4.33
CA GLY A 67 15.72 6.64 3.75
C GLY A 67 15.69 5.11 3.71
N ILE A 68 14.63 4.53 3.13
CA ILE A 68 14.44 3.08 3.06
C ILE A 68 14.90 2.58 1.69
N GLU A 69 15.81 1.62 1.71
CA GLU A 69 16.31 0.94 0.52
C GLU A 69 15.37 -0.21 0.13
N VAL A 70 15.06 -0.35 -1.16
CA VAL A 70 14.12 -1.37 -1.66
C VAL A 70 14.81 -2.27 -2.68
N VAL A 71 14.87 -3.57 -2.38
CA VAL A 71 15.39 -4.59 -3.30
C VAL A 71 14.24 -5.13 -4.16
N PRO A 72 14.26 -4.93 -5.49
CA PRO A 72 13.12 -5.27 -6.33
C PRO A 72 12.98 -6.78 -6.53
N LEU A 73 11.77 -7.29 -6.30
CA LEU A 73 11.36 -8.59 -6.84
C LEU A 73 11.16 -8.48 -8.35
N LYS A 74 10.95 -9.63 -9.01
CA LYS A 74 10.79 -9.69 -10.45
C LYS A 74 9.44 -10.25 -10.86
N VAL A 75 8.89 -9.71 -11.94
CA VAL A 75 7.73 -10.23 -12.67
C VAL A 75 8.19 -10.76 -14.02
N ILE A 76 7.71 -11.95 -14.38
CA ILE A 76 8.16 -12.69 -15.56
C ILE A 76 6.95 -12.91 -16.48
N PHE A 77 7.00 -12.31 -17.67
CA PHE A 77 6.02 -12.52 -18.74
C PHE A 77 6.66 -13.36 -19.85
N GLY A 78 6.41 -14.68 -19.84
CA GLY A 78 7.04 -15.58 -20.79
C GLY A 78 8.56 -15.62 -20.60
N ASN A 79 9.29 -15.03 -21.55
CA ASN A 79 10.76 -14.95 -21.51
C ASN A 79 11.28 -13.57 -21.06
N GLU A 80 10.39 -12.60 -20.86
CA GLU A 80 10.76 -11.26 -20.41
C GLU A 80 10.67 -11.17 -18.88
N THR A 81 11.70 -10.61 -18.26
CA THR A 81 11.78 -10.43 -16.80
C THR A 81 11.95 -8.94 -16.50
N PHE A 82 11.14 -8.45 -15.57
CA PHE A 82 11.12 -7.04 -15.16
C PHE A 82 11.30 -6.94 -13.66
N ARG A 83 12.19 -6.04 -13.21
CA ARG A 83 12.25 -5.64 -11.80
C ARG A 83 11.05 -4.75 -11.48
N ASP A 84 10.35 -5.12 -10.42
CA ASP A 84 9.14 -4.47 -9.93
C ASP A 84 9.39 -2.99 -9.60
N ARG A 85 8.58 -2.10 -10.18
CA ARG A 85 8.69 -0.62 -10.11
C ARG A 85 10.04 -0.04 -10.54
N VAL A 86 10.89 -0.82 -11.21
CA VAL A 86 12.17 -0.36 -11.78
C VAL A 86 12.15 -0.47 -13.30
N ASP A 87 11.84 -1.65 -13.82
CA ASP A 87 11.76 -1.88 -15.27
C ASP A 87 10.30 -1.85 -15.78
N ILE A 88 9.32 -1.97 -14.88
CA ILE A 88 7.90 -1.95 -15.19
C ILE A 88 7.12 -1.19 -14.11
N THR A 89 6.22 -0.31 -14.53
CA THR A 89 5.27 0.40 -13.65
C THR A 89 4.03 -0.44 -13.39
N ASP A 90 3.33 -0.17 -12.30
CA ASP A 90 2.08 -0.88 -11.94
C ASP A 90 1.01 -0.73 -13.05
N GLU A 91 0.89 0.46 -13.65
CA GLU A 91 0.00 0.71 -14.78
C GLU A 91 0.36 -0.15 -16.02
N GLN A 92 1.65 -0.19 -16.39
CA GLN A 92 2.12 -1.03 -17.49
C GLN A 92 1.88 -2.51 -17.21
N PHE A 93 2.11 -2.96 -15.98
CA PHE A 93 1.87 -4.33 -15.55
C PHE A 93 0.39 -4.71 -15.69
N PHE A 94 -0.53 -3.94 -15.12
CA PHE A 94 -1.95 -4.29 -15.19
C PHE A 94 -2.51 -4.19 -16.61
N ARG A 95 -2.03 -3.23 -17.42
CA ARG A 95 -2.35 -3.20 -18.86
C ARG A 95 -1.91 -4.48 -19.55
N ARG A 96 -0.66 -4.91 -19.34
CA ARG A 96 -0.11 -6.14 -19.91
C ARG A 96 -0.83 -7.41 -19.40
N LEU A 97 -1.20 -7.43 -18.12
CA LEU A 97 -1.94 -8.53 -17.49
C LEU A 97 -3.32 -8.71 -18.12
N SER A 98 -4.01 -7.61 -18.45
CA SER A 98 -5.35 -7.65 -19.03
C SER A 98 -5.42 -8.33 -20.41
N THR A 99 -4.33 -8.27 -21.17
CA THR A 99 -4.21 -8.90 -22.50
C THR A 99 -3.36 -10.18 -22.50
N ALA A 100 -2.91 -10.63 -21.33
CA ALA A 100 -2.00 -11.78 -21.22
C ALA A 100 -2.75 -13.10 -21.47
N THR A 101 -2.30 -13.85 -22.48
CA THR A 101 -2.79 -15.21 -22.74
C THR A 101 -2.26 -16.22 -21.72
N LYS A 102 -1.02 -16.00 -21.24
CA LYS A 102 -0.38 -16.72 -20.15
C LYS A 102 -0.13 -15.74 -19.00
N LEU A 103 -0.61 -16.06 -17.80
CA LEU A 103 -0.36 -15.21 -16.64
C LEU A 103 1.14 -15.15 -16.32
N PRO A 104 1.62 -14.00 -15.81
CA PRO A 104 3.00 -13.87 -15.37
C PRO A 104 3.28 -14.72 -14.14
N THR A 105 4.56 -14.95 -13.89
CA THR A 105 5.06 -15.49 -12.62
C THR A 105 5.95 -14.47 -11.93
N THR A 106 6.35 -14.76 -10.69
CA THR A 106 7.22 -13.87 -9.91
C THR A 106 8.41 -14.64 -9.37
N SER A 107 9.55 -13.97 -9.20
CA SER A 107 10.70 -14.52 -8.50
C SER A 107 11.21 -13.55 -7.42
N ALA A 108 11.75 -14.14 -6.35
CA ALA A 108 12.46 -13.41 -5.30
C ALA A 108 13.75 -12.78 -5.88
N PRO A 109 14.29 -11.73 -5.24
CA PRO A 109 15.64 -11.29 -5.55
C PRO A 109 16.62 -12.41 -5.19
N SER A 110 17.73 -12.48 -5.91
CA SER A 110 18.80 -13.43 -5.63
C SER A 110 19.60 -13.02 -4.38
N PRO A 111 20.28 -13.97 -3.71
CA PRO A 111 21.22 -13.62 -2.64
C PRO A 111 22.31 -12.63 -3.08
N GLY A 112 22.75 -12.72 -4.34
CA GLY A 112 23.74 -11.78 -4.90
C GLY A 112 23.22 -10.35 -4.97
N GLU A 113 21.96 -10.15 -5.39
CA GLU A 113 21.34 -8.83 -5.42
C GLU A 113 21.22 -8.21 -4.03
N PHE A 114 20.91 -9.02 -3.01
CA PHE A 114 20.95 -8.56 -1.61
C PHE A 114 22.37 -8.24 -1.14
N ALA A 115 23.34 -9.10 -1.42
CA ALA A 115 24.74 -8.89 -1.04
C ALA A 115 25.31 -7.60 -1.64
N ASP A 116 24.95 -7.28 -2.89
CA ASP A 116 25.38 -6.05 -3.55
C ASP A 116 24.81 -4.79 -2.87
N VAL A 117 23.54 -4.84 -2.46
CA VAL A 117 22.90 -3.77 -1.69
C VAL A 117 23.57 -3.61 -0.32
N TYR A 118 23.77 -4.70 0.42
CA TYR A 118 24.42 -4.64 1.74
C TYR A 118 25.87 -4.15 1.64
N ARG A 119 26.65 -4.59 0.65
CA ARG A 119 28.03 -4.13 0.44
C ARG A 119 28.10 -2.65 0.09
N ARG A 120 27.09 -2.12 -0.61
CA ARG A 120 26.98 -0.68 -0.86
C ARG A 120 26.70 0.07 0.45
N LEU A 121 25.72 -0.37 1.23
CA LEU A 121 25.32 0.26 2.48
C LEU A 121 26.40 0.21 3.57
N ALA A 122 27.23 -0.84 3.58
CA ALA A 122 28.36 -1.00 4.51
C ALA A 122 29.43 0.11 4.40
N ARG A 123 29.39 0.93 3.34
CA ARG A 123 30.30 2.07 3.17
C ARG A 123 29.88 3.29 3.98
N ASP A 124 28.58 3.41 4.24
CA ASP A 124 27.95 4.62 4.79
C ASP A 124 27.25 4.37 6.14
N HIS A 125 27.13 3.11 6.55
CA HIS A 125 26.43 2.69 7.76
C HIS A 125 27.20 1.62 8.56
N ASP A 126 26.98 1.58 9.87
CA ASP A 126 27.57 0.60 10.80
C ASP A 126 26.78 -0.73 10.83
N GLY A 127 25.53 -0.71 10.36
CA GLY A 127 24.67 -1.90 10.29
C GLY A 127 23.44 -1.72 9.43
N CYS A 128 22.61 -2.75 9.37
CA CYS A 128 21.38 -2.79 8.57
C CYS A 128 20.29 -3.61 9.27
N ILE A 129 19.06 -3.11 9.25
CA ILE A 129 17.85 -3.90 9.53
C ILE A 129 17.13 -4.16 8.20
N SER A 130 16.90 -5.44 7.88
CA SER A 130 16.39 -5.87 6.58
C SER A 130 15.09 -6.64 6.75
N ILE A 131 13.95 -6.01 6.44
CA ILE A 131 12.60 -6.51 6.76
C ILE A 131 11.89 -6.93 5.48
N HIS A 132 11.50 -8.20 5.39
CA HIS A 132 11.04 -8.78 4.13
C HIS A 132 9.72 -9.52 4.20
N LEU A 133 9.11 -9.69 3.02
CA LEU A 133 7.97 -10.56 2.76
C LEU A 133 8.08 -11.89 3.50
N GLY A 134 6.97 -12.31 4.11
CA GLY A 134 6.83 -13.54 4.88
C GLY A 134 7.53 -14.75 4.25
N ALA A 135 8.29 -15.54 5.03
CA ALA A 135 8.92 -16.78 4.53
C ALA A 135 7.89 -17.78 4.00
N GLN A 136 6.69 -17.77 4.59
CA GLN A 136 5.55 -18.56 4.11
C GLN A 136 4.93 -18.01 2.83
N LEU A 137 5.43 -16.91 2.25
CA LEU A 137 4.94 -16.33 0.99
C LEU A 137 5.98 -16.45 -0.13
N SER A 138 7.26 -16.24 0.21
CA SER A 138 8.37 -16.15 -0.73
C SER A 138 9.70 -16.56 -0.10
N ALA A 139 10.65 -16.97 -0.93
CA ALA A 139 12.04 -17.21 -0.51
C ALA A 139 12.86 -15.92 -0.31
N THR A 140 12.22 -14.75 -0.31
CA THR A 140 12.90 -13.44 -0.27
C THR A 140 13.70 -13.25 1.01
N VAL A 141 13.12 -13.52 2.18
CA VAL A 141 13.84 -13.42 3.46
C VAL A 141 15.02 -14.39 3.54
N GLN A 142 14.88 -15.59 2.98
CA GLN A 142 15.98 -16.56 2.90
C GLN A 142 17.10 -16.05 1.99
N ALA A 143 16.77 -15.48 0.84
CA ALA A 143 17.75 -14.89 -0.07
C ALA A 143 18.49 -13.71 0.59
N ALA A 144 17.77 -12.87 1.34
CA ALA A 144 18.34 -11.79 2.13
C ALA A 144 19.31 -12.31 3.21
N GLN A 145 18.97 -13.39 3.92
CA GLN A 145 19.86 -14.02 4.90
C GLN A 145 21.15 -14.57 4.27
N ILE A 146 21.04 -15.24 3.12
CA ILE A 146 22.20 -15.76 2.39
C ILE A 146 23.06 -14.59 1.87
N GLY A 147 22.43 -13.53 1.34
CA GLY A 147 23.14 -12.34 0.89
C GLY A 147 23.88 -11.62 2.02
N ALA A 148 23.31 -11.58 3.22
CA ALA A 148 23.94 -11.01 4.41
C ALA A 148 25.21 -11.78 4.83
N GLN A 149 25.19 -13.11 4.73
CA GLN A 149 26.37 -13.95 5.03
C GLN A 149 27.54 -13.71 4.07
N ALA A 150 27.30 -13.16 2.88
CA ALA A 150 28.32 -12.89 1.88
C ALA A 150 29.00 -11.51 2.04
N VAL A 151 28.67 -10.75 3.09
CA VAL A 151 29.22 -9.41 3.34
C VAL A 151 29.90 -9.37 4.72
N ASP A 152 31.21 -9.54 4.72
CA ASP A 152 32.02 -9.52 5.94
C ASP A 152 32.04 -8.14 6.60
N GLY A 153 31.99 -8.11 7.94
CA GLY A 153 32.15 -6.89 8.73
C GLY A 153 30.93 -5.95 8.75
N PHE A 154 29.84 -6.27 8.05
CA PHE A 154 28.61 -5.48 8.07
C PHE A 154 27.48 -6.22 8.78
N ARG A 155 26.98 -5.64 9.88
CA ARG A 155 25.96 -6.30 10.70
C ARG A 155 24.57 -6.13 10.09
N VAL A 156 24.09 -7.16 9.40
CA VAL A 156 22.74 -7.21 8.84
C VAL A 156 21.82 -8.05 9.72
N GLN A 157 20.77 -7.44 10.27
CA GLN A 157 19.69 -8.11 10.99
C GLN A 157 18.50 -8.32 10.05
N VAL A 158 18.38 -9.53 9.50
CA VAL A 158 17.29 -9.89 8.60
C VAL A 158 16.08 -10.36 9.40
N ILE A 159 14.92 -9.77 9.16
CA ILE A 159 13.65 -10.04 9.84
C ILE A 159 12.63 -10.60 8.83
N ASP A 160 12.07 -11.76 9.16
CA ASP A 160 10.86 -12.27 8.52
C ASP A 160 9.67 -11.48 9.08
N SER A 161 9.01 -10.69 8.22
CA SER A 161 7.86 -9.89 8.63
C SER A 161 6.58 -10.69 8.83
N GLU A 162 6.55 -11.95 8.38
CA GLU A 162 5.39 -12.85 8.42
C GLU A 162 4.14 -12.33 7.69
N THR A 163 4.28 -11.24 6.96
CA THR A 163 3.21 -10.49 6.32
C THR A 163 3.62 -10.07 4.92
N VAL A 164 2.81 -9.23 4.28
CA VAL A 164 2.98 -8.70 2.91
C VAL A 164 2.45 -7.28 2.86
N THR A 165 2.84 -6.49 1.86
CA THR A 165 2.33 -5.13 1.61
C THR A 165 2.59 -4.15 2.76
N MET A 166 1.78 -3.11 2.90
CA MET A 166 2.00 -1.96 3.79
C MET A 166 2.29 -2.26 5.28
N PRO A 167 1.87 -3.38 5.90
CA PRO A 167 2.42 -3.75 7.20
C PRO A 167 3.95 -3.84 7.21
N ILE A 168 4.60 -4.31 6.14
CA ILE A 168 6.06 -4.27 6.01
C ILE A 168 6.56 -2.82 5.98
N ALA A 169 5.90 -1.94 5.23
CA ALA A 169 6.22 -0.51 5.19
C ALA A 169 6.09 0.16 6.57
N PHE A 170 5.05 -0.19 7.35
CA PHE A 170 4.90 0.27 8.72
C PHE A 170 6.02 -0.22 9.62
N LEU A 171 6.42 -1.50 9.51
CA LEU A 171 7.58 -2.02 10.24
C LEU A 171 8.88 -1.30 9.84
N CYS A 172 9.06 -0.99 8.56
CA CYS A 172 10.20 -0.21 8.09
C CYS A 172 10.19 1.22 8.63
N LYS A 173 9.02 1.86 8.73
CA LYS A 173 8.85 3.17 9.38
C LYS A 173 9.24 3.09 10.86
N VAL A 174 8.73 2.11 11.60
CA VAL A 174 9.08 1.89 13.02
C VAL A 174 10.58 1.68 13.19
N ALA A 175 11.19 0.86 12.35
CA ALA A 175 12.64 0.66 12.34
C ALA A 175 13.38 1.97 12.03
N ALA A 176 12.88 2.75 11.07
CA ALA A 176 13.50 3.98 10.64
C ALA A 176 13.46 5.09 11.68
N GLU A 177 12.43 5.10 12.53
CA GLU A 177 12.24 6.06 13.63
C GLU A 177 12.94 5.63 14.93
N SER A 178 13.56 4.44 14.96
CA SER A 178 14.26 3.91 16.13
C SER A 178 15.69 4.46 16.27
N GLU A 179 16.13 4.67 17.51
CA GLU A 179 17.41 5.32 17.83
C GLU A 179 18.64 4.44 17.56
N SER A 180 18.48 3.12 17.54
CA SER A 180 19.58 2.16 17.33
C SER A 180 19.08 0.91 16.62
N LEU A 181 20.03 0.13 16.08
CA LEU A 181 19.73 -1.14 15.41
C LEU A 181 19.03 -2.14 16.36
N GLU A 182 19.44 -2.22 17.63
CA GLU A 182 18.78 -3.10 18.61
C GLU A 182 17.37 -2.65 18.96
N ALA A 183 17.17 -1.34 19.13
CA ALA A 183 15.86 -0.77 19.39
C ALA A 183 14.92 -1.00 18.20
N ALA A 184 15.43 -0.81 16.98
CA ALA A 184 14.69 -1.07 15.74
C ALA A 184 14.24 -2.53 15.67
N ARG A 185 15.16 -3.47 15.93
CA ARG A 185 14.84 -4.89 15.92
C ARG A 185 13.78 -5.25 16.96
N ALA A 186 13.96 -4.82 18.20
CA ALA A 186 13.01 -5.10 19.27
C ALA A 186 11.61 -4.53 18.96
N ALA A 187 11.55 -3.28 18.47
CA ALA A 187 10.30 -2.61 18.11
C ALA A 187 9.59 -3.28 16.93
N VAL A 188 10.34 -3.76 15.93
CA VAL A 188 9.79 -4.50 14.78
C VAL A 188 9.29 -5.88 15.21
N GLU A 189 10.11 -6.66 15.91
CA GLU A 189 9.76 -8.02 16.34
C GLU A 189 8.52 -8.03 17.26
N GLU A 190 8.32 -7.00 18.09
CA GLU A 190 7.10 -6.84 18.89
C GLU A 190 5.82 -6.68 18.04
N ARG A 191 5.94 -6.05 16.86
CA ARG A 191 4.81 -5.68 16.00
C ARG A 191 4.49 -6.69 14.91
N VAL A 192 5.48 -7.48 14.48
CA VAL A 192 5.28 -8.58 13.51
C VAL A 192 4.02 -9.42 13.79
N PRO A 193 3.80 -9.97 15.01
CA PRO A 193 2.61 -10.78 15.29
C PRO A 193 1.30 -9.98 15.32
N LYS A 194 1.36 -8.65 15.34
CA LYS A 194 0.22 -7.72 15.36
C LYS A 194 -0.20 -7.27 13.96
N CYS A 195 0.60 -7.54 12.92
CA CYS A 195 0.30 -7.21 11.53
C CYS A 195 -0.90 -7.98 10.99
N ARG A 196 -1.81 -7.30 10.29
CA ARG A 196 -3.00 -7.89 9.67
C ARG A 196 -3.19 -7.34 8.26
N VAL A 197 -3.54 -8.21 7.32
CA VAL A 197 -3.96 -7.85 5.95
C VAL A 197 -5.29 -8.53 5.65
N LEU A 198 -6.37 -7.76 5.59
CA LEU A 198 -7.65 -8.22 5.03
C LEU A 198 -7.62 -7.96 3.53
N ALA A 199 -7.50 -9.01 2.73
CA ALA A 199 -7.45 -8.93 1.28
C ALA A 199 -8.79 -9.36 0.68
N LEU A 200 -9.47 -8.43 0.02
CA LEU A 200 -10.62 -8.69 -0.83
C LEU A 200 -10.16 -8.84 -2.28
N LEU A 201 -10.34 -10.03 -2.85
CA LEU A 201 -9.98 -10.31 -4.23
C LEU A 201 -11.21 -10.29 -5.15
N ASP A 202 -10.98 -10.05 -6.44
CA ASP A 202 -12.07 -10.16 -7.43
C ASP A 202 -12.35 -11.61 -7.82
N THR A 203 -11.30 -12.45 -7.79
CA THR A 203 -11.33 -13.88 -8.10
C THR A 203 -10.13 -14.59 -7.45
N LEU A 204 -10.23 -15.90 -7.20
CA LEU A 204 -9.11 -16.73 -6.73
C LEU A 204 -8.14 -17.16 -7.83
N ARG A 205 -8.49 -16.94 -9.11
CA ARG A 205 -7.71 -17.37 -10.27
C ARG A 205 -6.22 -17.01 -10.18
N TYR A 206 -5.91 -15.79 -9.75
CA TYR A 206 -4.53 -15.30 -9.68
C TYR A 206 -3.73 -15.98 -8.56
N LEU A 207 -4.34 -16.24 -7.39
CA LEU A 207 -3.72 -17.00 -6.31
C LEU A 207 -3.46 -18.45 -6.72
N GLU A 208 -4.41 -19.05 -7.44
CA GLU A 208 -4.32 -20.42 -7.95
C GLU A 208 -3.15 -20.58 -8.90
N MET A 209 -3.12 -19.76 -9.95
CA MET A 209 -2.09 -19.83 -10.97
C MET A 209 -0.72 -19.42 -10.44
N GLY A 210 -0.68 -18.55 -9.43
CA GLY A 210 0.54 -18.22 -8.70
C GLY A 210 1.05 -19.34 -7.79
N GLY A 211 0.30 -20.42 -7.57
CA GLY A 211 0.68 -21.50 -6.65
C GLY A 211 0.58 -21.15 -5.18
N ARG A 212 -0.04 -20.01 -4.85
CA ARG A 212 -0.25 -19.53 -3.48
C ARG A 212 -1.64 -19.91 -2.94
N LEU A 213 -2.54 -20.45 -3.79
CA LEU A 213 -3.85 -20.95 -3.36
C LEU A 213 -3.78 -22.11 -2.38
N SER A 214 -2.73 -22.93 -2.43
CA SER A 214 -2.51 -24.00 -1.44
C SER A 214 -2.49 -23.45 -0.01
N ARG A 215 -2.13 -22.19 0.17
CA ARG A 215 -2.12 -21.51 1.47
C ARG A 215 -3.49 -20.98 1.87
N ALA A 216 -4.42 -20.88 0.93
CA ALA A 216 -5.83 -20.58 1.13
C ALA A 216 -6.71 -21.83 0.86
N GLN A 217 -6.20 -23.03 1.18
CA GLN A 217 -6.82 -24.33 0.86
C GLN A 217 -8.29 -24.44 1.28
N ALA A 218 -8.67 -23.84 2.41
CA ALA A 218 -10.05 -23.81 2.88
C ALA A 218 -11.02 -23.04 1.94
N MET A 219 -10.52 -22.39 0.88
CA MET A 219 -11.30 -21.75 -0.17
C MET A 219 -11.49 -22.62 -1.42
N ILE A 220 -10.80 -23.74 -1.55
CA ILE A 220 -10.88 -24.64 -2.70
C ILE A 220 -12.27 -25.29 -2.74
N GLY A 221 -13.04 -25.00 -3.80
CA GLY A 221 -14.42 -25.46 -3.99
C GLY A 221 -15.06 -24.93 -5.29
N THR A 222 -16.26 -25.42 -5.63
CA THR A 222 -16.91 -25.31 -6.96
C THR A 222 -17.59 -23.97 -7.31
N MET A 223 -17.19 -22.83 -6.74
CA MET A 223 -17.95 -21.57 -6.93
C MET A 223 -17.08 -20.41 -7.42
N LEU A 224 -16.93 -20.31 -8.73
CA LEU A 224 -16.17 -19.27 -9.45
C LEU A 224 -16.71 -17.82 -9.27
N ASP A 225 -17.93 -17.63 -8.75
CA ASP A 225 -18.63 -16.34 -8.71
C ASP A 225 -18.66 -15.63 -7.34
N VAL A 226 -17.82 -16.05 -6.37
CA VAL A 226 -17.74 -15.38 -5.06
C VAL A 226 -16.52 -14.45 -4.97
N LYS A 227 -16.66 -13.38 -4.19
CA LYS A 227 -15.59 -12.45 -3.84
C LYS A 227 -14.87 -12.95 -2.58
N PRO A 228 -13.63 -13.42 -2.69
CA PRO A 228 -12.87 -13.95 -1.56
C PRO A 228 -12.43 -12.83 -0.62
N LEU A 229 -12.78 -12.93 0.66
CA LEU A 229 -12.17 -12.13 1.72
C LEU A 229 -11.22 -13.01 2.53
N LEU A 230 -9.94 -12.68 2.49
CA LEU A 230 -8.85 -13.42 3.11
C LEU A 230 -8.19 -12.57 4.19
N LEU A 231 -7.62 -13.23 5.20
CA LEU A 231 -6.84 -12.62 6.25
C LEU A 231 -5.42 -13.19 6.21
N VAL A 232 -4.41 -12.34 6.05
CA VAL A 232 -3.01 -12.70 6.34
C VAL A 232 -2.73 -12.34 7.78
N ALA A 233 -2.51 -13.37 8.60
CA ALA A 233 -2.20 -13.28 10.02
C ALA A 233 -1.55 -14.57 10.49
N ASP A 234 -0.71 -14.50 11.52
CA ASP A 234 -0.08 -15.66 12.15
C ASP A 234 0.66 -16.56 11.13
N ARG A 235 1.36 -15.95 10.17
CA ARG A 235 2.10 -16.62 9.07
C ARG A 235 1.23 -17.37 8.05
N GLU A 236 -0.09 -17.21 8.09
CA GLU A 236 -1.03 -17.97 7.27
C GLU A 236 -1.98 -17.06 6.46
N ILE A 237 -2.56 -17.63 5.38
CA ILE A 237 -3.65 -17.01 4.63
C ILE A 237 -4.96 -17.73 5.02
N LYS A 238 -5.76 -17.10 5.86
CA LYS A 238 -7.01 -17.67 6.37
C LYS A 238 -8.21 -17.12 5.61
N PRO A 239 -9.20 -17.94 5.21
CA PRO A 239 -10.45 -17.39 4.71
C PRO A 239 -11.25 -16.75 5.84
N VAL A 240 -11.75 -15.54 5.60
CA VAL A 240 -12.68 -14.87 6.53
C VAL A 240 -14.10 -15.20 6.11
N GLU A 241 -14.45 -14.88 4.86
CA GLU A 241 -15.80 -15.05 4.36
C GLU A 241 -15.80 -15.17 2.83
N ARG A 242 -16.84 -15.81 2.30
CA ARG A 242 -17.15 -15.84 0.87
C ARG A 242 -18.38 -14.98 0.63
N VAL A 243 -18.21 -13.85 -0.04
CA VAL A 243 -19.30 -12.89 -0.24
C VAL A 243 -19.69 -12.84 -1.71
N ARG A 244 -21.00 -12.89 -2.02
CA ARG A 244 -21.48 -12.96 -3.41
C ARG A 244 -21.26 -11.66 -4.20
N THR A 245 -21.35 -10.51 -3.54
CA THR A 245 -21.26 -9.20 -4.21
C THR A 245 -20.10 -8.39 -3.66
N ARG A 246 -19.45 -7.62 -4.54
CA ARG A 246 -18.30 -6.78 -4.18
C ARG A 246 -18.63 -5.77 -3.09
N SER A 247 -19.77 -5.07 -3.21
CA SER A 247 -20.22 -4.09 -2.20
C SER A 247 -20.37 -4.72 -0.82
N ARG A 248 -21.03 -5.90 -0.71
CA ARG A 248 -21.14 -6.60 0.58
C ARG A 248 -19.77 -7.04 1.12
N ALA A 249 -18.86 -7.44 0.25
CA ALA A 249 -17.52 -7.86 0.65
C ALA A 249 -16.70 -6.69 1.21
N ILE A 250 -16.82 -5.51 0.60
CA ILE A 250 -16.22 -4.27 1.09
C ILE A 250 -16.80 -3.90 2.46
N THR A 251 -18.13 -3.90 2.60
CA THR A 251 -18.78 -3.65 3.90
C THR A 251 -18.25 -4.60 4.97
N ARG A 252 -18.17 -5.90 4.66
CA ARG A 252 -17.67 -6.91 5.60
C ARG A 252 -16.21 -6.69 5.98
N MET A 253 -15.35 -6.32 5.03
CA MET A 253 -13.94 -5.99 5.27
C MET A 253 -13.80 -4.80 6.23
N VAL A 254 -14.60 -3.74 6.03
CA VAL A 254 -14.60 -2.56 6.91
C VAL A 254 -15.13 -2.89 8.30
N GLU A 255 -16.22 -3.66 8.40
CA GLU A 255 -16.76 -4.12 9.69
C GLU A 255 -15.74 -4.96 10.47
N PHE A 256 -14.99 -5.83 9.79
CA PHE A 256 -13.94 -6.62 10.42
C PHE A 256 -12.86 -5.70 11.02
N LEU A 257 -12.34 -4.75 10.25
CA LEU A 257 -11.35 -3.78 10.74
C LEU A 257 -11.90 -2.96 11.91
N ARG A 258 -13.16 -2.51 11.84
CA ARG A 258 -13.80 -1.77 12.94
C ARG A 258 -13.85 -2.56 14.24
N GLY A 259 -14.05 -3.88 14.17
CA GLY A 259 -14.01 -4.76 15.33
C GLY A 259 -12.63 -4.91 15.98
N GLU A 260 -11.57 -4.48 15.29
CA GLU A 260 -10.18 -4.58 15.75
C GLU A 260 -9.62 -3.24 16.24
N LEU A 261 -10.40 -2.16 16.19
CA LEU A 261 -10.00 -0.85 16.69
C LEU A 261 -9.90 -0.84 18.23
N PRO A 262 -9.00 -0.04 18.82
CA PRO A 262 -8.03 0.85 18.14
C PRO A 262 -6.80 0.11 17.60
N VAL A 263 -6.22 0.62 16.51
CA VAL A 263 -5.01 0.09 15.85
C VAL A 263 -3.87 1.12 15.88
N GLU A 264 -2.62 0.66 15.81
CA GLU A 264 -1.41 1.50 15.81
C GLU A 264 -1.22 2.19 14.45
N HIS A 265 -1.33 1.42 13.36
CA HIS A 265 -1.23 1.90 11.98
C HIS A 265 -2.34 1.29 11.14
N VAL A 266 -2.78 2.03 10.11
CA VAL A 266 -3.82 1.59 9.16
C VAL A 266 -3.56 2.11 7.76
N ALA A 267 -3.82 1.29 6.75
CA ALA A 267 -3.84 1.68 5.35
C ALA A 267 -4.94 0.96 4.57
N VAL A 268 -5.29 1.54 3.43
CA VAL A 268 -6.16 0.94 2.42
C VAL A 268 -5.34 0.72 1.16
N MET A 269 -5.26 -0.53 0.70
CA MET A 269 -4.52 -0.93 -0.50
C MET A 269 -5.47 -1.18 -1.66
N HIS A 270 -5.04 -0.90 -2.89
CA HIS A 270 -5.82 -1.25 -4.07
C HIS A 270 -4.99 -1.64 -5.29
N ALA A 271 -5.57 -2.49 -6.14
CA ALA A 271 -5.12 -2.74 -7.50
C ALA A 271 -6.18 -2.21 -8.48
N GLN A 272 -5.92 -1.11 -9.18
CA GLN A 272 -6.88 -0.51 -10.13
C GLN A 272 -8.28 -0.23 -9.54
N ALA A 273 -8.37 0.16 -8.26
CA ALA A 273 -9.63 0.48 -7.58
C ALA A 273 -9.51 1.72 -6.65
N PRO A 274 -8.98 2.86 -7.14
CA PRO A 274 -8.71 4.03 -6.29
C PRO A 274 -9.98 4.63 -5.65
N ASP A 275 -11.10 4.70 -6.39
CA ASP A 275 -12.34 5.29 -5.90
C ASP A 275 -12.94 4.51 -4.70
N GLU A 276 -12.86 3.18 -4.76
CA GLU A 276 -13.30 2.32 -3.66
C GLU A 276 -12.36 2.44 -2.46
N ALA A 277 -11.05 2.54 -2.70
CA ALA A 277 -10.07 2.74 -1.64
C ALA A 277 -10.27 4.08 -0.92
N GLU A 278 -10.50 5.17 -1.66
CA GLU A 278 -10.80 6.49 -1.10
C GLU A 278 -12.10 6.47 -0.30
N THR A 279 -13.14 5.79 -0.81
CA THR A 279 -14.42 5.64 -0.09
C THR A 279 -14.22 4.92 1.25
N ILE A 280 -13.44 3.83 1.27
CA ILE A 280 -13.12 3.09 2.49
C ILE A 280 -12.32 3.98 3.45
N ALA A 281 -11.27 4.64 2.95
CA ALA A 281 -10.42 5.50 3.76
C ALA A 281 -11.20 6.67 4.39
N ALA A 282 -12.08 7.32 3.62
CA ALA A 282 -12.94 8.38 4.12
C ALA A 282 -13.85 7.91 5.27
N GLY A 283 -14.40 6.70 5.18
CA GLY A 283 -15.16 6.08 6.27
C GLY A 283 -14.29 5.83 7.51
N LEU A 284 -13.10 5.26 7.33
CA LEU A 284 -12.18 4.98 8.44
C LEU A 284 -11.66 6.25 9.13
N ARG A 285 -11.50 7.37 8.40
CA ARG A 285 -11.11 8.66 8.98
C ARG A 285 -12.13 9.19 9.99
N GLN A 286 -13.40 8.80 9.86
CA GLN A 286 -14.43 9.12 10.86
C GLN A 286 -14.29 8.28 12.13
N ASP A 287 -13.87 7.02 11.98
CA ASP A 287 -13.67 6.08 13.09
C ASP A 287 -12.35 6.34 13.85
N LEU A 288 -11.35 6.91 13.17
CA LEU A 288 -9.99 7.14 13.67
C LEU A 288 -9.57 8.62 13.53
N PRO A 289 -10.20 9.55 14.28
CA PRO A 289 -9.93 10.97 14.15
C PRO A 289 -8.46 11.29 14.51
N GLY A 290 -7.76 11.94 13.59
CA GLY A 290 -6.37 12.36 13.76
C GLY A 290 -5.32 11.29 13.44
N GLN A 291 -5.72 10.06 13.11
CA GLN A 291 -4.81 9.03 12.63
C GLN A 291 -4.61 9.17 11.13
N GLU A 292 -3.36 9.07 10.68
CA GLU A 292 -3.03 8.99 9.25
C GLU A 292 -3.54 7.67 8.67
N ILE A 293 -4.31 7.76 7.59
CA ILE A 293 -4.77 6.59 6.82
C ILE A 293 -4.11 6.67 5.44
N VAL A 294 -3.14 5.80 5.21
CA VAL A 294 -2.41 5.74 3.94
C VAL A 294 -3.27 5.02 2.91
N ILE A 295 -3.35 5.55 1.70
CA ILE A 295 -3.90 4.83 0.55
C ILE A 295 -2.73 4.43 -0.33
N GLY A 296 -2.56 3.14 -0.57
CA GLY A 296 -1.43 2.59 -1.31
C GLY A 296 -1.85 1.75 -2.51
N GLU A 297 -0.99 1.70 -3.51
CA GLU A 297 -1.17 0.85 -4.68
C GLU A 297 -0.47 -0.49 -4.49
N ILE A 298 -1.16 -1.57 -4.86
CA ILE A 298 -0.62 -2.93 -4.90
C ILE A 298 0.31 -3.05 -6.12
N GLY A 299 1.59 -3.35 -5.87
CA GLY A 299 2.62 -3.43 -6.88
C GLY A 299 2.51 -4.65 -7.82
N CYS A 300 3.33 -4.68 -8.87
CA CYS A 300 3.27 -5.69 -9.93
C CYS A 300 3.39 -7.14 -9.42
N VAL A 301 4.27 -7.35 -8.43
CA VAL A 301 4.53 -8.68 -7.88
C VAL A 301 3.32 -9.19 -7.10
N LEU A 302 2.76 -8.37 -6.21
CA LEU A 302 1.56 -8.77 -5.46
C LEU A 302 0.32 -8.81 -6.37
N GLY A 303 0.24 -7.92 -7.36
CA GLY A 303 -0.78 -7.89 -8.41
C GLY A 303 -0.81 -9.17 -9.27
N THR A 304 0.32 -9.86 -9.43
CA THR A 304 0.40 -11.16 -10.11
C THR A 304 -0.40 -12.24 -9.36
N HIS A 305 -0.46 -12.17 -8.03
CA HIS A 305 -1.14 -13.16 -7.18
C HIS A 305 -2.54 -12.72 -6.75
N THR A 306 -2.80 -11.41 -6.67
CA THR A 306 -4.10 -10.86 -6.23
C THR A 306 -5.02 -10.51 -7.39
N GLY A 307 -4.44 -10.15 -8.55
CA GLY A 307 -5.18 -9.70 -9.72
C GLY A 307 -5.68 -8.25 -9.62
N PRO A 308 -6.32 -7.75 -10.69
CA PRO A 308 -6.93 -6.43 -10.69
C PRO A 308 -8.13 -6.37 -9.75
N LYS A 309 -8.51 -5.16 -9.33
CA LYS A 309 -9.61 -4.86 -8.40
C LYS A 309 -9.44 -5.43 -6.99
N ALA A 310 -8.26 -5.94 -6.64
CA ALA A 310 -7.95 -6.29 -5.26
C ALA A 310 -8.05 -5.04 -4.37
N LEU A 311 -8.58 -5.22 -3.17
CA LEU A 311 -8.62 -4.22 -2.10
C LEU A 311 -8.01 -4.82 -0.84
N GLY A 312 -7.33 -3.99 -0.05
CA GLY A 312 -6.74 -4.39 1.22
C GLY A 312 -7.13 -3.41 2.33
N ALA A 313 -7.59 -3.92 3.46
CA ALA A 313 -7.59 -3.16 4.72
C ALA A 313 -6.47 -3.74 5.59
N VAL A 314 -5.45 -2.94 5.85
CA VAL A 314 -4.21 -3.42 6.49
C VAL A 314 -3.89 -2.58 7.71
N TYR A 315 -3.41 -3.24 8.77
CA TYR A 315 -3.24 -2.58 10.06
C TYR A 315 -2.25 -3.33 10.96
N ILE A 316 -1.72 -2.60 11.94
CA ILE A 316 -0.97 -3.16 13.08
C ILE A 316 -1.84 -2.98 14.33
N LYS A 317 -2.17 -4.06 15.02
CA LYS A 317 -2.91 -3.98 16.30
C LYS A 317 -2.06 -3.24 17.35
N LYS A 318 -2.71 -2.51 18.26
CA LYS A 318 -2.02 -1.96 19.44
C LYS A 318 -1.54 -3.08 20.36
#